data_AF-A0A7X6QBY4-F1
#
_entry.id   AF-A0A7X6QBY4-F1
#
_cell.length_a   1.000
_cell.length_b   1.000
_cell.length_c   1.000
_cell.angle_alpha   90.00
_cell.angle_beta   90.00
_cell.angle_gamma   90.00
#
_symmetry.space_group_name_H-M   'P 1'
#
loop_
_entity.id
_entity.type
_entity.pdbx_description
1 polymer ?
#
loop_
_entity_poly.entity_id
_entity_poly.type
_entity_poly.pdbx_seq_one_letter_code
_entity_poly.pdbx_strand_id
1 'polypeptide(L)'
;MILEKKLIFSLHTEATSYLFRVTETGHLEHLYYGRRIDSERPLEPLFKKGSLPLERSVVYDEEHLNFSLDNLCLEYSTYGKGDYRESALLFNIPGRGLVGDFIYREHRIIKGKPRSFANLPDSYGD
;
A
#
# COMPACT_ATOMS: atom_id res chain seq x y z
N MET A 1 7.13 -2.47 17.04
CA MET A 1 7.47 -1.02 16.93
C MET A 1 7.04 -0.54 15.55
N ILE A 2 6.39 0.62 15.47
CA ILE A 2 5.95 1.24 14.21
C ILE A 2 6.71 2.56 14.07
N LEU A 3 7.36 2.76 12.93
CA LEU A 3 8.08 3.98 12.58
C LEU A 3 7.50 4.53 11.29
N GLU A 4 7.32 5.84 11.24
CA GLU A 4 6.96 6.57 10.02
C GLU A 4 8.03 7.63 9.76
N LYS A 5 8.50 7.69 8.51
CA LYS A 5 9.41 8.74 8.06
C LYS A 5 9.17 9.01 6.58
N LYS A 6 8.75 10.23 6.25
CA LYS A 6 8.51 10.69 4.86
C LYS A 6 7.51 9.77 4.11
N LEU A 7 6.42 9.40 4.78
CA LEU A 7 5.38 8.51 4.26
C LEU A 7 5.87 7.10 3.92
N ILE A 8 6.95 6.67 4.57
CA ILE A 8 7.41 5.28 4.60
C ILE A 8 7.11 4.72 5.98
N PHE A 9 6.37 3.62 6.00
CA PHE A 9 5.91 2.97 7.22
C PHE A 9 6.70 1.68 7.43
N SER A 10 7.28 1.54 8.62
CA SER A 10 8.09 0.39 9.00
C SER A 10 7.55 -0.24 10.28
N LEU A 11 7.03 -1.46 10.16
CA LEU A 11 6.52 -2.24 11.29
C LEU A 11 7.50 -3.35 11.60
N HIS A 12 8.03 -3.33 12.82
CA HIS A 12 9.01 -4.31 13.30
C HIS A 12 8.44 -5.13 14.45
N THR A 13 8.46 -6.44 14.29
CA THR A 13 8.32 -7.39 15.40
C THR A 13 9.71 -7.70 15.96
N GLU A 14 9.81 -8.71 16.83
CA GLU A 14 11.11 -9.21 17.29
C GLU A 14 11.99 -9.69 16.12
N ALA A 15 11.39 -10.46 15.19
CA ALA A 15 12.12 -11.20 14.15
C ALA A 15 11.74 -10.83 12.71
N THR A 16 10.70 -10.00 12.50
CA THR A 16 10.22 -9.62 11.16
C THR A 16 10.10 -8.11 10.96
N SER A 17 10.19 -7.69 9.71
CA SER A 17 9.87 -6.33 9.24
C SER A 17 8.78 -6.40 8.18
N TYR A 18 7.83 -5.47 8.26
CA TYR A 18 6.81 -5.20 7.23
C TYR A 18 6.91 -3.73 6.85
N LEU A 19 7.16 -3.45 5.57
CA LEU A 19 7.45 -2.12 5.05
C LEU A 19 6.52 -1.78 3.88
N PHE A 20 5.99 -0.57 3.90
CA PHE A 20 5.23 -0.01 2.80
C PHE A 20 5.41 1.50 2.72
N ARG A 21 5.06 2.12 1.60
CA ARG A 21 5.14 3.57 1.41
C ARG A 21 3.94 4.14 0.68
N VAL A 22 3.79 5.45 0.76
CA VAL A 22 2.93 6.22 -0.15
C VAL A 22 3.75 6.60 -1.39
N THR A 23 3.22 6.31 -2.58
CA THR A 23 3.81 6.68 -3.87
C THR A 23 3.59 8.16 -4.19
N GLU A 24 4.22 8.66 -5.24
CA GLU A 24 4.02 10.03 -5.75
C GLU A 24 2.56 10.29 -6.18
N THR A 25 1.90 9.27 -6.74
CA THR A 25 0.47 9.27 -7.07
C THR A 25 -0.45 8.99 -5.87
N GLY A 26 0.13 8.85 -4.67
CA GLY A 26 -0.57 8.65 -3.41
C GLY A 26 -1.12 7.23 -3.16
N HIS A 27 -0.73 6.24 -3.96
CA HIS A 27 -1.07 4.83 -3.71
C HIS A 27 -0.19 4.24 -2.61
N LEU A 28 -0.66 3.18 -1.97
CA LEU A 28 0.15 2.44 -1.00
C LEU A 28 0.89 1.29 -1.69
N GLU A 29 2.22 1.39 -1.73
CA GLU A 29 3.11 0.37 -2.28
C GLU A 29 3.72 -0.48 -1.16
N HIS A 30 3.49 -1.77 -1.23
CA HIS A 30 4.18 -2.79 -0.46
C HIS A 30 5.63 -2.91 -0.90
N LEU A 31 6.56 -2.80 0.06
CA LEU A 31 8.00 -2.84 -0.21
C LEU A 31 8.62 -4.16 0.23
N TYR A 32 8.24 -4.66 1.41
CA TYR A 32 8.89 -5.82 2.00
C TYR A 32 8.06 -6.45 3.11
N TYR A 33 8.03 -7.78 3.14
CA TYR A 33 7.69 -8.54 4.33
C TYR A 33 8.62 -9.74 4.48
N GLY A 34 9.25 -9.87 5.65
CA GLY A 34 10.16 -10.97 5.91
C GLY A 34 11.02 -10.78 7.15
N ARG A 35 12.22 -11.37 7.13
CA ARG A 35 13.20 -11.28 8.23
C ARG A 35 13.46 -9.82 8.59
N ARG A 36 13.62 -9.55 9.89
CA ARG A 36 13.89 -8.20 10.39
C ARG A 36 15.11 -7.61 9.69
N ILE A 37 14.89 -6.47 9.07
CA ILE A 37 15.91 -5.62 8.47
C ILE A 37 16.09 -4.36 9.30
N ASP A 38 17.30 -3.81 9.22
CA ASP A 38 17.72 -2.60 9.92
C ASP A 38 16.99 -1.36 9.37
N SER A 39 16.38 -0.58 10.27
CA SER A 39 15.58 0.61 9.96
C SER A 39 16.43 1.81 9.51
N GLU A 40 17.73 1.81 9.80
CA GLU A 40 18.64 2.89 9.40
C GLU A 40 19.13 2.75 7.94
N ARG A 41 18.85 1.62 7.29
CA ARG A 41 19.25 1.41 5.91
C ARG A 41 18.36 2.20 4.94
N PRO A 42 18.94 2.73 3.85
CA PRO A 42 18.16 3.33 2.77
C PRO A 42 17.16 2.30 2.22
N LEU A 43 15.88 2.67 2.18
CA LEU A 43 14.78 1.83 1.67
C LEU A 43 14.48 2.10 0.20
N GLU A 44 15.06 3.16 -0.38
CA GLU A 44 14.95 3.54 -1.79
C GLU A 44 15.29 2.41 -2.78
N PRO A 45 16.23 1.50 -2.50
CA PRO A 45 16.47 0.35 -3.36
C PRO A 45 15.29 -0.63 -3.46
N LEU A 46 14.37 -0.65 -2.48
CA LEU A 46 13.18 -1.50 -2.47
C LEU A 46 12.03 -0.91 -3.29
N PHE A 47 12.09 0.39 -3.59
CA PHE A 47 11.05 1.06 -4.33
C PHE A 47 10.98 0.50 -5.74
N LYS A 48 9.77 0.29 -6.26
CA LYS A 48 9.60 -0.03 -7.67
C LYS A 48 10.17 1.12 -8.49
N LYS A 49 11.26 0.84 -9.20
CA LYS A 49 11.81 1.74 -10.21
C LYS A 49 11.00 1.53 -11.48
N GLY A 50 10.43 2.60 -12.00
CA GLY A 50 9.65 2.56 -13.24
C GLY A 50 10.46 1.88 -14.33
N SER A 51 10.00 0.70 -14.74
CA SER A 51 10.47 0.06 -15.97
C SER A 51 9.71 0.73 -17.11
N LEU A 52 10.29 0.79 -18.30
CA LEU A 52 9.64 1.31 -19.51
C LEU A 52 8.18 0.82 -19.58
N PRO A 53 7.23 1.66 -20.02
CA PRO A 53 5.83 1.27 -20.11
C PRO A 53 5.74 -0.04 -20.87
N LEU A 54 5.27 -1.09 -20.17
CA LEU A 54 4.99 -2.35 -20.84
C LEU A 54 3.89 -2.03 -21.84
N GLU A 55 4.06 -2.49 -23.09
CA GLU A 55 3.11 -2.24 -24.20
C GLU A 55 1.66 -2.67 -23.87
N ARG A 56 1.45 -3.37 -22.76
CA ARG A 56 0.18 -3.94 -22.29
C ARG A 56 -0.34 -3.34 -20.98
N SER A 57 0.32 -2.32 -20.43
CA SER A 57 -0.05 -1.72 -19.14
C SER A 57 -0.81 -0.40 -19.35
N VAL A 58 -1.78 -0.12 -18.48
CA VAL A 58 -2.47 1.17 -18.46
C VAL A 58 -1.63 2.15 -17.65
N VAL A 59 -1.26 3.26 -18.29
CA VAL A 59 -0.65 4.40 -17.60
C VAL A 59 -1.71 5.01 -16.69
N TYR A 60 -1.40 5.09 -15.40
CA TYR A 60 -2.34 5.58 -14.40
C TYR A 60 -2.46 7.12 -14.44
N ASP A 61 -1.35 7.82 -14.64
CA ASP A 61 -1.24 9.28 -14.59
C ASP A 61 -0.35 9.81 -15.73
N GLU A 62 -0.78 10.91 -16.36
CA GLU A 62 -0.11 11.48 -17.54
C GLU A 62 1.25 12.13 -17.22
N GLU A 63 1.44 12.60 -15.98
CA GLU A 63 2.72 13.16 -15.52
C GLU A 63 3.71 12.04 -15.17
N HIS A 64 3.20 10.87 -14.79
CA HIS A 64 3.97 9.68 -14.40
C HIS A 64 3.82 8.52 -15.41
N LEU A 65 4.31 8.70 -16.64
CA LEU A 65 4.18 7.73 -17.75
C LEU A 65 4.74 6.31 -17.47
N ASN A 66 5.62 6.17 -16.49
CA ASN A 66 6.19 4.89 -16.06
C ASN A 66 5.42 4.25 -14.89
N PHE A 67 4.29 4.83 -14.49
CA PHE A 67 3.48 4.38 -13.37
C PHE A 67 2.24 3.63 -13.86
N SER A 68 2.17 2.35 -13.51
CA SER A 68 1.00 1.50 -13.77
C SER A 68 0.71 0.66 -12.53
N LEU A 69 -0.56 0.61 -12.14
CA LEU A 69 -1.01 -0.14 -10.97
C LEU A 69 -0.80 -1.65 -11.14
N ASP A 70 -0.85 -2.16 -12.37
CA ASP A 70 -0.58 -3.56 -12.71
C ASP A 70 0.84 -4.01 -12.29
N ASN A 71 1.79 -3.08 -12.31
CA ASN A 71 3.20 -3.35 -12.02
C ASN A 71 3.61 -3.04 -10.57
N LEU A 72 2.71 -2.44 -9.80
CA LEU A 72 2.95 -2.04 -8.42
C LEU A 72 2.52 -3.16 -7.47
N CYS A 73 3.29 -3.40 -6.42
CA CYS A 73 2.86 -4.23 -5.30
C CYS A 73 1.95 -3.36 -4.43
N LEU A 74 0.63 -3.39 -4.66
CA LEU A 74 -0.31 -2.59 -3.88
C LEU A 74 -0.56 -3.22 -2.50
N GLU A 75 -0.60 -2.41 -1.45
CA GLU A 75 -1.00 -2.84 -0.10
C GLU A 75 -2.47 -3.26 -0.05
N TYR A 76 -3.32 -2.56 -0.82
CA TYR A 76 -4.75 -2.86 -0.88
C TYR A 76 -5.29 -2.51 -2.29
N SER A 77 -5.40 -3.53 -3.14
CA SER A 77 -5.78 -3.37 -4.55
C SER A 77 -7.29 -3.20 -4.74
N THR A 78 -7.66 -2.40 -5.74
CA THR A 78 -9.07 -2.13 -6.09
C THR A 78 -9.30 -2.23 -7.59
N TYR A 79 -10.57 -2.38 -7.97
CA TYR A 79 -10.94 -2.62 -9.36
C TYR A 79 -11.12 -1.32 -10.16
N GLY A 80 -10.75 -1.34 -11.45
CA GLY A 80 -11.18 -0.32 -12.42
C GLY A 80 -10.18 0.81 -12.72
N LYS A 81 -8.92 0.71 -12.27
CA LYS A 81 -7.85 1.70 -12.53
C LYS A 81 -6.59 1.14 -13.19
N GLY A 82 -6.73 0.03 -13.91
CA GLY A 82 -5.65 -0.53 -14.73
C GLY A 82 -4.77 -1.57 -14.04
N ASP A 83 -5.13 -2.00 -12.82
CA ASP A 83 -4.67 -3.27 -12.24
C ASP A 83 -5.63 -4.37 -12.69
N TYR A 84 -5.14 -5.36 -13.45
CA TYR A 84 -5.95 -6.46 -13.97
C TYR A 84 -5.87 -7.73 -13.11
N ARG A 85 -5.14 -7.69 -12.01
CA ARG A 85 -5.03 -8.80 -11.06
C ARG A 85 -6.28 -8.86 -10.16
N GLU A 86 -6.33 -9.87 -9.30
CA GLU A 86 -7.40 -10.00 -8.32
C GLU A 86 -7.41 -8.81 -7.34
N SER A 87 -8.57 -8.16 -7.21
CA SER A 87 -8.75 -6.99 -6.36
C SER A 87 -9.09 -7.38 -4.93
N ALA A 88 -8.45 -6.75 -3.95
CA ALA A 88 -8.75 -6.95 -2.52
C ALA A 88 -10.10 -6.36 -2.11
N LEU A 89 -10.54 -5.28 -2.79
CA LEU A 89 -11.82 -4.63 -2.58
C LEU A 89 -12.56 -4.42 -3.90
N LEU A 90 -13.83 -4.82 -3.90
CA LEU A 90 -14.79 -4.54 -4.95
C LEU A 90 -16.02 -3.89 -4.33
N PHE A 91 -16.45 -2.75 -4.86
CA PHE A 91 -17.65 -2.07 -4.39
C PHE A 91 -18.37 -1.44 -5.58
N ASN A 92 -19.69 -1.37 -5.50
CA ASN A 92 -20.52 -0.81 -6.55
C ASN A 92 -21.06 0.55 -6.11
N ILE A 93 -20.69 1.59 -6.84
CA ILE A 93 -21.30 2.90 -6.68
C ILE A 93 -22.46 3.01 -7.70
N PRO A 94 -23.71 3.19 -7.24
CA PRO A 94 -24.84 3.38 -8.13
C PRO A 94 -24.57 4.48 -9.17
N GLY A 95 -24.66 4.14 -10.45
CA GLY A 95 -24.43 5.06 -11.57
C GLY A 95 -22.97 5.38 -11.91
N ARG A 96 -21.99 4.87 -11.14
CA ARG A 96 -20.55 5.04 -11.42
C ARG A 96 -19.80 3.73 -11.64
N GLY A 97 -20.47 2.59 -11.42
CA GLY A 97 -19.93 1.26 -11.62
C GLY A 97 -19.02 0.81 -10.48
N LEU A 98 -18.06 -0.06 -10.82
CA LEU A 98 -17.21 -0.78 -9.86
C LEU A 98 -15.85 -0.11 -9.64
N VAL A 99 -15.69 1.14 -10.06
CA VAL A 99 -14.38 1.81 -10.06
C VAL A 99 -14.01 2.27 -8.66
N GLY A 100 -12.89 1.74 -8.15
CA GLY A 100 -12.22 2.16 -6.93
C GLY A 100 -10.91 2.87 -7.23
N ASP A 101 -10.66 3.96 -6.52
CA ASP A 101 -9.40 4.70 -6.59
C ASP A 101 -9.07 5.27 -5.21
N PHE A 102 -8.30 4.52 -4.43
CA PHE A 102 -7.97 4.88 -3.06
C PHE A 102 -6.59 5.49 -2.98
N ILE A 103 -6.58 6.79 -2.73
CA ILE A 103 -5.38 7.58 -2.54
C ILE A 103 -5.24 7.89 -1.05
N TYR A 104 -4.01 7.74 -0.55
CA TYR A 104 -3.64 8.06 0.82
C TYR A 104 -4.10 9.47 1.20
N ARG A 105 -4.65 9.60 2.42
CA ARG A 105 -5.05 10.90 2.98
C ARG A 105 -4.31 11.23 4.27
N GLU A 106 -4.40 10.36 5.26
CA GLU A 106 -3.81 10.55 6.58
C GLU A 106 -3.57 9.21 7.27
N HIS A 107 -2.82 9.23 8.37
CA HIS A 107 -2.60 8.06 9.22
C HIS A 107 -2.60 8.45 10.70
N ARG A 108 -2.77 7.45 11.56
CA ARG A 108 -2.59 7.58 13.01
C ARG A 108 -1.83 6.36 13.54
N ILE A 109 -0.79 6.59 14.32
CA ILE A 109 -0.07 5.54 15.06
C ILE A 109 -0.59 5.55 16.49
N ILE A 110 -1.27 4.47 16.88
CA ILE A 110 -1.90 4.33 18.19
C ILE A 110 -1.11 3.28 18.97
N LYS A 111 -0.84 3.56 20.25
CA LYS A 111 -0.21 2.59 21.15
C LYS A 111 -1.20 1.48 21.49
N GLY A 112 -0.75 0.24 21.41
CA GLY A 112 -1.57 -0.95 21.63
C GLY A 112 -2.66 -1.14 20.59
N LYS A 113 -3.51 -2.12 20.87
CA LYS A 113 -4.61 -2.52 19.99
C LYS A 113 -5.96 -2.12 20.61
N PRO A 114 -6.56 -1.00 20.20
CA PRO A 114 -7.88 -0.62 20.69
C PRO A 114 -8.94 -1.65 20.26
N ARG A 115 -9.87 -1.95 21.18
CA ARG A 115 -11.06 -2.75 20.88
C ARG A 115 -12.08 -1.90 20.15
N SER A 116 -11.99 -1.88 18.83
CA SER A 116 -12.78 -0.98 17.98
C SER A 116 -13.94 -1.67 17.27
N PHE A 117 -13.99 -3.00 17.24
CA PHE A 117 -15.02 -3.74 16.52
C PHE A 117 -16.11 -4.24 17.48
N ALA A 118 -17.24 -3.54 17.50
CA ALA A 118 -18.39 -3.99 18.28
C ALA A 118 -18.93 -5.31 17.70
N ASN A 119 -19.14 -6.29 18.58
CA ASN A 119 -19.73 -7.59 18.25
C ASN A 119 -18.89 -8.51 17.34
N LEU A 120 -17.58 -8.27 17.21
CA LEU A 120 -16.66 -9.18 16.53
C LEU A 120 -15.51 -9.61 17.46
N PRO A 121 -15.03 -10.86 17.37
CA PRO A 121 -13.80 -11.26 18.05
C PRO A 121 -12.61 -10.48 17.46
N ASP A 122 -11.71 -10.02 18.31
CA ASP A 122 -10.57 -9.17 17.95
C ASP A 122 -9.35 -9.51 18.79
N SER A 123 -8.16 -9.24 18.24
CA SER A 123 -6.91 -9.36 18.99
C SER A 123 -6.80 -8.24 20.04
N TYR A 124 -5.94 -8.46 21.04
CA TYR A 124 -5.68 -7.49 22.10
C TYR A 124 -4.19 -7.46 22.43
N GLY A 125 -3.70 -6.31 22.91
CA GLY A 125 -2.31 -6.09 23.26
C GLY A 125 -2.02 -4.62 23.55
N ASP A 126 -0.98 -4.38 24.34
CA ASP A 126 -0.50 -3.05 24.75
C ASP A 126 0.40 -2.36 23.71
#